data_AF-A0A800A5D5-F1
#
_entry.id   AF-A0A800A5D5-F1
#
_cell.length_a   1.000
_cell.length_b   1.000
_cell.length_c   1.000
_cell.angle_alpha   90.00
_cell.angle_beta   90.00
_cell.angle_gamma   90.00
#
_symmetry.space_group_name_H-M   'P 1'
#
loop_
_entity.id
_entity.type
_entity.pdbx_description
1 polymer ?
#
loop_
_entity_poly.entity_id
_entity_poly.type
_entity_poly.pdbx_seq_one_letter_code
_entity_poly.pdbx_strand_id
1 'polypeptide(L)'
;VTDTAKLLQAIVGFDAEDAYTATAVIAGETNYLDCLDSQALQGKTLGIVREAFGDSSDPECAVVNDVMEKAIQALISAGAKTVDVEIPDLMHYIVYSSLYIHHSRHDIDKFLASRPTLAPNSIGEMYENKQYHPLLDLFEDIAQGPEDPYSDPEYYQRYVTREKFQQVVVNVMAKAGADALVFPTTQVQSPTREELDAGRWKTLEFPTNTLIGAQTWMPAISVPAGFTAGGVPVGMEILGLPYREGDLLALAYAFEQATGHRRAPKSAPEI
;
A
#
# COMPACT_ATOMS: atom_id res chain seq x y z
N VAL A 1 -0.43 -13.13 -9.54
CA VAL A 1 -1.35 -12.03 -9.93
C VAL A 1 -2.71 -12.54 -10.36
N THR A 2 -2.80 -13.62 -11.15
CA THR A 2 -4.09 -14.20 -11.60
C THR A 2 -5.09 -14.45 -10.47
N ASP A 3 -4.65 -15.01 -9.34
CA ASP A 3 -5.57 -15.29 -8.23
C ASP A 3 -6.06 -14.02 -7.53
N THR A 4 -5.22 -12.97 -7.45
CA THR A 4 -5.64 -11.64 -7.01
C THR A 4 -6.72 -11.08 -7.93
N ALA A 5 -6.57 -11.21 -9.25
CA ALA A 5 -7.57 -10.76 -10.22
C ALA A 5 -8.91 -11.52 -10.07
N LYS A 6 -8.87 -12.85 -9.87
CA LYS A 6 -10.08 -13.64 -9.59
C LYS A 6 -10.79 -13.18 -8.33
N LEU A 7 -10.03 -12.93 -7.26
CA LEU A 7 -10.60 -12.47 -5.99
C LEU A 7 -11.23 -11.08 -6.17
N LEU A 8 -10.51 -10.14 -6.78
CA LEU A 8 -11.04 -8.80 -7.04
C LEU A 8 -12.32 -8.86 -7.89
N GLN A 9 -12.34 -9.69 -8.94
CA GLN A 9 -13.52 -9.90 -9.78
C GLN A 9 -14.74 -10.38 -8.99
N ALA A 10 -14.52 -11.19 -7.96
CA ALA A 10 -15.60 -11.76 -7.15
C ALA A 10 -16.12 -10.79 -6.08
N ILE A 11 -15.30 -9.84 -5.61
CA ILE A 11 -15.64 -8.95 -4.49
C ILE A 11 -15.96 -7.51 -4.92
N VAL A 12 -15.58 -7.09 -6.14
CA VAL A 12 -15.89 -5.74 -6.63
C VAL A 12 -17.40 -5.58 -6.85
N GLY A 13 -17.95 -4.44 -6.43
CA GLY A 13 -19.36 -4.14 -6.63
C GLY A 13 -19.86 -3.01 -5.75
N PHE A 14 -21.08 -2.56 -6.02
CA PHE A 14 -21.80 -1.62 -5.17
C PHE A 14 -22.51 -2.36 -4.03
N ASP A 15 -22.39 -1.81 -2.83
CA ASP A 15 -23.12 -2.20 -1.63
C ASP A 15 -23.90 -0.98 -1.11
N ALA A 16 -25.22 -1.14 -0.94
CA ALA A 16 -26.08 -0.08 -0.44
C ALA A 16 -25.81 0.29 1.02
N GLU A 17 -25.19 -0.61 1.79
CA GLU A 17 -24.83 -0.39 3.19
C GLU A 17 -23.45 0.27 3.36
N ASP A 18 -22.67 0.40 2.27
CA ASP A 18 -21.36 1.06 2.27
C ASP A 18 -21.24 2.09 1.14
N ALA A 19 -21.40 3.37 1.50
CA ALA A 19 -21.30 4.48 0.56
C ALA A 19 -19.95 4.58 -0.18
N TYR A 20 -18.85 4.04 0.36
CA TYR A 20 -17.55 4.04 -0.33
C TYR A 20 -17.57 3.19 -1.60
N THR A 21 -18.43 2.19 -1.66
CA THR A 21 -18.58 1.30 -2.83
C THR A 21 -19.27 1.97 -4.02
N ALA A 22 -19.83 3.18 -3.86
CA ALA A 22 -20.37 3.97 -4.97
C ALA A 22 -19.30 4.27 -6.04
N THR A 23 -18.02 4.21 -5.66
CA THR A 23 -16.88 4.28 -6.56
C THR A 23 -16.89 3.20 -7.65
N ALA A 24 -17.45 2.01 -7.39
CA ALA A 24 -17.61 0.96 -8.40
C ALA A 24 -18.51 1.41 -9.57
N VAL A 25 -19.50 2.28 -9.31
CA VAL A 25 -20.35 2.87 -10.36
C VAL A 25 -19.56 3.88 -11.20
N ILE A 26 -18.64 4.63 -10.58
CA ILE A 26 -17.76 5.57 -11.27
C ILE A 26 -16.72 4.83 -12.12
N ALA A 27 -16.14 3.76 -11.58
CA ALA A 27 -15.15 2.92 -12.24
C ALA A 27 -15.73 2.19 -13.45
N GLY A 28 -16.99 1.77 -13.37
CA GLY A 28 -17.66 0.99 -14.40
C GLY A 28 -17.28 -0.49 -14.35
N GLU A 29 -17.85 -1.28 -15.27
CA GLU A 29 -17.62 -2.72 -15.34
C GLU A 29 -16.29 -3.04 -16.04
N THR A 30 -15.46 -3.86 -15.40
CA THR A 30 -14.23 -4.41 -15.97
C THR A 30 -14.16 -5.90 -15.68
N ASN A 31 -13.84 -6.70 -16.70
CA ASN A 31 -13.45 -8.10 -16.49
C ASN A 31 -11.93 -8.17 -16.28
N TYR A 32 -11.50 -8.25 -15.03
CA TYR A 32 -10.09 -8.19 -14.67
C TYR A 32 -9.26 -9.37 -15.19
N LEU A 33 -9.90 -10.51 -15.45
CA LEU A 33 -9.21 -11.67 -16.03
C LEU A 33 -8.85 -11.45 -17.49
N ASP A 34 -9.66 -10.69 -18.22
CA ASP A 34 -9.41 -10.33 -19.62
C ASP A 34 -8.27 -9.31 -19.76
N CYS A 35 -7.93 -8.61 -18.67
CA CYS A 35 -6.81 -7.67 -18.64
C CYS A 35 -5.43 -8.33 -18.47
N LEU A 36 -5.37 -9.63 -18.13
CA LEU A 36 -4.11 -10.32 -17.84
C LEU A 36 -3.31 -10.62 -19.12
N ASP A 37 -2.47 -9.66 -19.53
CA ASP A 37 -1.61 -9.78 -20.71
C ASP A 37 -0.13 -9.85 -20.32
N SER A 38 0.55 -10.93 -20.74
CA SER A 38 1.99 -11.11 -20.53
C SER A 38 2.87 -10.08 -21.26
N GLN A 39 2.33 -9.39 -22.26
CA GLN A 39 3.03 -8.36 -23.04
C GLN A 39 2.67 -6.94 -22.59
N ALA A 40 1.90 -6.79 -21.51
CA ALA A 40 1.38 -5.49 -21.08
C ALA A 40 2.45 -4.44 -20.78
N LEU A 41 3.69 -4.84 -20.47
CA LEU A 41 4.83 -3.94 -20.25
C LEU A 41 5.37 -3.30 -21.54
N GLN A 42 5.12 -3.91 -22.71
CA GLN A 42 5.71 -3.48 -23.98
C GLN A 42 5.29 -2.04 -24.32
N GLY A 43 6.28 -1.14 -24.35
CA GLY A 43 6.08 0.27 -24.71
C GLY A 43 5.48 1.15 -23.61
N LYS A 44 5.18 0.59 -22.43
CA LYS A 44 4.70 1.32 -21.26
C LYS A 44 5.81 2.12 -20.61
N THR A 45 5.47 3.25 -20.01
CA THR A 45 6.42 4.08 -19.25
C THR A 45 6.13 3.94 -17.76
N LEU A 46 7.13 3.54 -16.98
CA LEU A 46 7.03 3.39 -15.54
C LEU A 46 7.83 4.50 -14.84
N GLY A 47 7.17 5.26 -13.98
CA GLY A 47 7.81 6.28 -13.15
C GLY A 47 8.48 5.66 -11.93
N ILE A 48 9.80 5.71 -11.83
CA ILE A 48 10.53 5.21 -10.66
C ILE A 48 10.60 6.32 -9.62
N VAL A 49 9.91 6.13 -8.49
CA VAL A 49 9.83 7.14 -7.42
C VAL A 49 11.07 7.03 -6.54
N ARG A 50 12.13 7.78 -6.87
CA ARG A 50 13.47 7.56 -6.30
C ARG A 50 13.55 7.88 -4.81
N GLU A 51 12.85 8.91 -4.35
CA GLU A 51 12.77 9.29 -2.95
C GLU A 51 11.99 8.29 -2.07
N ALA A 52 11.27 7.34 -2.69
CA ALA A 52 10.65 6.22 -1.96
C ALA A 52 11.66 5.08 -1.69
N PHE A 53 12.88 5.13 -2.24
CA PHE A 53 13.94 4.19 -1.90
C PHE A 53 14.63 4.65 -0.61
N GLY A 54 15.08 3.69 0.20
CA GLY A 54 15.88 4.03 1.38
C GLY A 54 17.28 4.55 1.00
N ASP A 55 17.94 5.22 1.94
CA ASP A 55 19.30 5.75 1.73
C ASP A 55 20.26 4.60 1.37
N SER A 56 20.89 4.67 0.19
CA SER A 56 21.78 3.60 -0.27
C SER A 56 23.09 3.50 0.52
N SER A 57 23.41 4.49 1.36
CA SER A 57 24.51 4.42 2.32
C SER A 57 24.17 3.61 3.57
N ASP A 58 22.88 3.41 3.85
CA ASP A 58 22.40 2.49 4.89
C ASP A 58 22.40 1.05 4.35
N PRO A 59 23.18 0.12 4.94
CA PRO A 59 23.20 -1.28 4.53
C PRO A 59 21.83 -1.97 4.52
N GLU A 60 20.91 -1.57 5.41
CA GLU A 60 19.58 -2.18 5.50
C GLU A 60 18.67 -1.79 4.34
N CYS A 61 18.87 -0.58 3.83
CA CYS A 61 18.18 -0.07 2.66
C CYS A 61 18.87 -0.56 1.37
N ALA A 62 20.20 -0.56 1.34
CA ALA A 62 21.00 -0.96 0.19
C ALA A 62 20.64 -2.37 -0.32
N VAL A 63 20.42 -3.33 0.59
CA VAL A 63 20.04 -4.70 0.20
C VAL A 63 18.66 -4.80 -0.45
N VAL A 64 17.74 -3.89 -0.12
CA VAL A 64 16.43 -3.78 -0.77
C VAL A 64 16.58 -3.09 -2.13
N ASN A 65 17.34 -1.98 -2.16
CA ASN A 65 17.62 -1.22 -3.38
C ASN A 65 18.28 -2.10 -4.45
N ASP A 66 19.24 -2.96 -4.07
CA ASP A 66 19.89 -3.91 -4.98
C ASP A 66 18.92 -4.89 -5.64
N VAL A 67 17.87 -5.31 -4.92
CA VAL A 67 16.83 -6.19 -5.47
C VAL A 67 15.91 -5.39 -6.39
N MET A 68 15.53 -4.18 -5.99
CA MET A 68 14.70 -3.30 -6.78
C MET A 68 15.36 -2.90 -8.10
N GLU A 69 16.66 -2.61 -8.12
CA GLU A 69 17.38 -2.30 -9.36
C GLU A 69 17.33 -3.48 -10.35
N LYS A 70 17.48 -4.72 -9.85
CA LYS A 70 17.34 -5.92 -10.69
C LYS A 70 15.91 -6.08 -11.21
N ALA A 71 14.90 -5.80 -10.38
CA ALA A 71 13.50 -5.82 -10.80
C ALA A 71 13.21 -4.75 -11.87
N ILE A 72 13.78 -3.55 -11.73
CA ILE A 72 13.69 -2.48 -12.74
C ILE A 72 14.34 -2.91 -14.05
N GLN A 73 15.51 -3.55 -14.02
CA GLN A 73 16.11 -4.11 -15.23
C GLN A 73 15.26 -5.21 -15.88
N ALA A 74 14.54 -6.01 -15.09
CA ALA A 74 13.59 -6.99 -15.61
C ALA A 74 12.37 -6.33 -16.27
N LEU A 75 11.84 -5.24 -15.70
CA LEU A 75 10.79 -4.43 -16.33
C LEU A 75 11.24 -3.89 -17.69
N ILE A 76 12.47 -3.33 -17.76
CA ILE A 76 13.05 -2.83 -19.01
C ILE A 76 13.23 -3.97 -20.03
N SER A 77 13.75 -5.11 -19.59
CA SER A 77 13.94 -6.29 -20.44
C SER A 77 12.62 -6.85 -20.98
N ALA A 78 11.52 -6.68 -20.24
CA ALA A 78 10.17 -7.01 -20.65
C ALA A 78 9.49 -5.95 -21.54
N GLY A 79 10.23 -4.91 -21.96
CA GLY A 79 9.78 -3.93 -22.94
C GLY A 79 9.25 -2.61 -22.38
N ALA A 80 9.28 -2.42 -21.05
CA ALA A 80 8.94 -1.15 -20.44
C ALA A 80 10.05 -0.10 -20.64
N LYS A 81 9.65 1.17 -20.67
CA LYS A 81 10.52 2.32 -20.49
C LYS A 81 10.43 2.75 -19.04
N THR A 82 11.50 3.33 -18.52
CA THR A 82 11.51 3.88 -17.16
C THR A 82 11.90 5.35 -17.21
N VAL A 83 11.35 6.11 -16.28
CA VAL A 83 11.68 7.52 -16.05
C VAL A 83 11.73 7.74 -14.56
N ASP A 84 12.81 8.33 -14.07
CA ASP A 84 12.90 8.69 -12.67
C ASP A 84 11.97 9.89 -12.41
N VAL A 85 11.19 9.82 -11.34
CA VAL A 85 10.25 10.86 -10.93
C VAL A 85 10.38 11.14 -9.45
N GLU A 86 9.98 12.34 -9.08
CA GLU A 86 9.87 12.76 -7.68
C GLU A 86 8.46 13.29 -7.42
N ILE A 87 7.89 12.93 -6.28
CA ILE A 87 6.65 13.43 -5.72
C ILE A 87 7.00 14.62 -4.80
N PRO A 88 6.68 15.85 -5.20
CA PRO A 88 6.97 17.03 -4.41
C PRO A 88 6.33 16.94 -3.01
N ASP A 89 7.12 17.26 -1.99
CA ASP A 89 6.71 17.29 -0.59
C ASP A 89 6.09 15.96 -0.10
N LEU A 90 6.57 14.81 -0.62
CA LEU A 90 6.04 13.49 -0.30
C LEU A 90 5.80 13.28 1.20
N MET A 91 6.83 13.47 2.03
CA MET A 91 6.70 13.25 3.48
C MET A 91 5.74 14.22 4.17
N HIS A 92 5.57 15.44 3.64
CA HIS A 92 4.55 16.35 4.14
C HIS A 92 3.16 15.77 3.87
N TYR A 93 2.89 15.32 2.64
CA TYR A 93 1.61 14.68 2.32
C TYR A 93 1.38 13.41 3.16
N ILE A 94 2.42 12.60 3.37
CA ILE A 94 2.31 11.38 4.19
C ILE A 94 1.83 11.69 5.62
N VAL A 95 2.42 12.70 6.25
CA VAL A 95 2.12 13.09 7.63
C VAL A 95 0.76 13.79 7.74
N TYR A 96 0.50 14.75 6.85
CA TYR A 96 -0.66 15.65 6.97
C TYR A 96 -1.91 15.15 6.25
N SER A 97 -1.87 13.98 5.60
CA SER A 97 -3.05 13.32 5.05
C SER A 97 -3.50 12.09 5.86
N SER A 98 -2.71 11.68 6.85
CA SER A 98 -3.04 10.56 7.74
C SER A 98 -4.27 10.86 8.59
N LEU A 99 -5.20 9.90 8.63
CA LEU A 99 -6.40 9.91 9.47
C LEU A 99 -6.41 8.81 10.54
N TYR A 100 -5.30 8.06 10.71
CA TYR A 100 -5.27 6.88 11.58
C TYR A 100 -5.75 7.19 13.00
N ILE A 101 -5.17 8.18 13.66
CA ILE A 101 -5.55 8.53 15.04
C ILE A 101 -6.73 9.52 15.10
N HIS A 102 -7.13 10.07 13.94
CA HIS A 102 -8.18 11.09 13.83
C HIS A 102 -9.57 10.52 13.54
N HIS A 103 -9.65 9.26 13.09
CA HIS A 103 -10.91 8.62 12.68
C HIS A 103 -11.07 7.20 13.20
N SER A 104 -9.98 6.44 13.42
CA SER A 104 -10.11 4.99 13.70
C SER A 104 -10.91 4.66 14.96
N ARG A 105 -10.83 5.48 16.01
CA ARG A 105 -11.63 5.27 17.23
C ARG A 105 -13.12 5.21 16.91
N HIS A 106 -13.61 6.22 16.20
CA HIS A 106 -15.00 6.33 15.78
C HIS A 106 -15.45 5.10 14.98
N ASP A 107 -14.69 4.72 13.96
CA ASP A 107 -15.05 3.61 13.07
C ASP A 107 -15.04 2.26 13.79
N ILE A 108 -14.04 2.01 14.64
CA ILE A 108 -13.93 0.77 15.40
C ILE A 108 -15.03 0.71 16.48
N ASP A 109 -15.28 1.79 17.21
CA ASP A 109 -16.35 1.86 18.21
C ASP A 109 -17.72 1.62 17.57
N LYS A 110 -17.98 2.23 16.42
CA LYS A 110 -19.22 1.99 15.65
C LYS A 110 -19.34 0.53 15.20
N PHE A 111 -18.25 -0.07 14.72
CA PHE A 111 -18.22 -1.48 14.34
C PHE A 111 -18.53 -2.41 15.52
N LEU A 112 -17.89 -2.18 16.67
CA LEU A 112 -18.07 -2.99 17.88
C LEU A 112 -19.47 -2.81 18.48
N ALA A 113 -19.97 -1.57 18.59
CA ALA A 113 -21.30 -1.27 19.10
C ALA A 113 -22.42 -1.90 18.28
N SER A 114 -22.24 -2.06 16.96
CA SER A 114 -23.19 -2.77 16.10
C SER A 114 -23.22 -4.30 16.32
N ARG A 115 -22.30 -4.85 17.13
CA ARG A 115 -22.15 -6.29 17.40
C ARG A 115 -22.09 -6.55 18.91
N PRO A 116 -23.21 -6.42 19.64
CA PRO A 116 -23.24 -6.47 21.11
C PRO A 116 -22.82 -7.82 21.72
N THR A 117 -22.64 -8.86 20.91
CA THR A 117 -22.09 -10.16 21.34
C THR A 117 -20.56 -10.17 21.42
N LEU A 118 -19.87 -9.17 20.86
CA LEU A 118 -18.43 -9.01 20.93
C LEU A 118 -18.08 -8.10 22.11
N ALA A 119 -17.64 -8.67 23.23
CA ALA A 119 -17.06 -7.89 24.31
C ALA A 119 -15.53 -7.86 24.16
N PRO A 120 -14.86 -6.73 24.45
CA PRO A 120 -15.40 -5.40 24.79
C PRO A 120 -16.05 -4.68 23.58
N ASN A 121 -16.95 -3.73 23.87
CA ASN A 121 -17.82 -3.09 22.86
C ASN A 121 -17.27 -1.75 22.33
N SER A 122 -16.11 -1.29 22.82
CA SER A 122 -15.44 -0.08 22.34
C SER A 122 -13.94 -0.11 22.65
N ILE A 123 -13.18 0.67 21.89
CA ILE A 123 -11.77 0.98 22.13
C ILE A 123 -11.58 1.72 23.46
N GLY A 124 -12.52 2.62 23.83
CA GLY A 124 -12.48 3.30 25.12
C GLY A 124 -12.50 2.32 26.30
N GLU A 125 -13.44 1.37 26.28
CA GLU A 125 -13.53 0.30 27.30
C GLU A 125 -12.25 -0.56 27.31
N MET A 126 -11.74 -0.94 26.14
CA MET A 126 -10.49 -1.70 26.03
C MET A 126 -9.30 -0.95 26.65
N TYR A 127 -9.20 0.34 26.40
CA TYR A 127 -8.12 1.19 26.90
C TYR A 127 -8.19 1.35 28.42
N GLU A 128 -9.36 1.72 28.96
CA GLU A 128 -9.58 1.89 30.41
C GLU A 128 -9.30 0.60 31.18
N ASN A 129 -9.70 -0.55 30.63
CA ASN A 129 -9.49 -1.85 31.23
C ASN A 129 -8.12 -2.48 30.91
N LYS A 130 -7.27 -1.80 30.14
CA LYS A 130 -5.95 -2.30 29.68
C LYS A 130 -6.04 -3.64 28.95
N GLN A 131 -7.09 -3.83 28.15
CA GLN A 131 -7.36 -5.04 27.37
C GLN A 131 -6.74 -4.96 25.97
N TYR A 132 -5.44 -4.66 25.90
CA TYR A 132 -4.68 -4.60 24.65
C TYR A 132 -3.26 -5.09 24.89
N HIS A 133 -2.63 -5.62 23.83
CA HIS A 133 -1.27 -6.11 23.92
C HIS A 133 -0.27 -4.93 23.91
N PRO A 134 0.79 -4.93 24.73
CA PRO A 134 1.77 -3.83 24.78
C PRO A 134 2.50 -3.53 23.47
N LEU A 135 2.54 -4.50 22.53
CA LEU A 135 3.09 -4.31 21.19
C LEU A 135 2.17 -3.54 20.23
N LEU A 136 0.92 -3.27 20.61
CA LEU A 136 0.02 -2.42 19.84
C LEU A 136 0.27 -0.95 20.20
N ASP A 137 1.46 -0.46 19.87
CA ASP A 137 1.94 0.86 20.23
C ASP A 137 1.06 2.02 19.72
N LEU A 138 0.38 1.82 18.58
CA LEU A 138 -0.58 2.80 18.04
C LEU A 138 -1.95 2.77 18.73
N PHE A 139 -2.24 1.73 19.53
CA PHE A 139 -3.55 1.56 20.15
C PHE A 139 -3.90 2.70 21.09
N GLU A 140 -2.93 3.17 21.89
CA GLU A 140 -3.16 4.26 22.84
C GLU A 140 -3.46 5.59 22.15
N ASP A 141 -2.81 5.88 21.02
CA ASP A 141 -3.08 7.08 20.23
C ASP A 141 -4.46 7.00 19.55
N ILE A 142 -4.85 5.81 19.07
CA ILE A 142 -6.21 5.58 18.56
C ILE A 142 -7.24 5.76 19.68
N ALA A 143 -7.03 5.16 20.85
CA ALA A 143 -7.96 5.25 21.97
C ALA A 143 -8.14 6.67 22.50
N GLN A 144 -7.09 7.48 22.45
CA GLN A 144 -7.12 8.90 22.82
C GLN A 144 -7.59 9.81 21.68
N GLY A 145 -7.79 9.26 20.48
CA GLY A 145 -8.38 9.96 19.35
C GLY A 145 -9.82 10.44 19.60
N PRO A 146 -10.35 11.30 18.73
CA PRO A 146 -11.69 11.85 18.87
C PRO A 146 -12.76 10.75 18.70
N GLU A 147 -13.79 10.77 19.56
CA GLU A 147 -14.99 9.93 19.41
C GLU A 147 -15.84 10.37 18.20
N ASP A 148 -15.92 11.69 18.00
CA ASP A 148 -16.51 12.31 16.82
C ASP A 148 -15.40 12.94 15.97
N PRO A 149 -15.04 12.36 14.81
CA PRO A 149 -13.98 12.88 13.97
C PRO A 149 -14.26 14.30 13.47
N TYR A 150 -15.54 14.71 13.39
CA TYR A 150 -15.91 16.05 12.91
C TYR A 150 -15.69 17.15 13.95
N SER A 151 -15.47 16.77 15.21
CA SER A 151 -15.07 17.70 16.28
C SER A 151 -13.58 18.03 16.25
N ASP A 152 -12.78 17.22 15.56
CA ASP A 152 -11.35 17.45 15.41
C ASP A 152 -11.09 18.54 14.36
N PRO A 153 -10.46 19.67 14.74
CA PRO A 153 -10.18 20.77 13.83
C PRO A 153 -9.26 20.39 12.67
N GLU A 154 -8.45 19.33 12.79
CA GLU A 154 -7.55 18.87 11.74
C GLU A 154 -8.20 17.90 10.75
N TYR A 155 -9.32 17.26 11.10
CA TYR A 155 -9.92 16.17 10.32
C TYR A 155 -10.17 16.56 8.86
N TYR A 156 -10.88 17.67 8.63
CA TYR A 156 -11.21 18.12 7.27
C TYR A 156 -9.97 18.60 6.51
N GLN A 157 -9.01 19.23 7.19
CA GLN A 157 -7.76 19.63 6.56
C GLN A 157 -6.98 18.41 6.06
N ARG A 158 -6.91 17.35 6.87
CA ARG A 158 -6.26 16.09 6.52
C ARG A 158 -6.98 15.37 5.38
N TYR A 159 -8.31 15.34 5.42
CA TYR A 159 -9.12 14.76 4.35
C TYR A 159 -8.89 15.48 3.00
N VAL A 160 -8.95 16.81 2.97
CA VAL A 160 -8.65 17.60 1.76
C VAL A 160 -7.19 17.45 1.32
N THR A 161 -6.27 17.18 2.25
CA THR A 161 -4.86 16.93 1.93
C THR A 161 -4.68 15.61 1.16
N ARG A 162 -5.52 14.59 1.39
CA ARG A 162 -5.55 13.36 0.57
C ARG A 162 -5.93 13.63 -0.89
N GLU A 163 -6.94 14.47 -1.11
CA GLU A 163 -7.32 14.91 -2.47
C GLU A 163 -6.18 15.65 -3.17
N LYS A 164 -5.55 16.60 -2.47
CA LYS A 164 -4.38 17.31 -3.01
C LYS A 164 -3.21 16.37 -3.28
N PHE A 165 -2.98 15.39 -2.41
CA PHE A 165 -1.94 14.40 -2.58
C PHE A 165 -2.16 13.57 -3.85
N GLN A 166 -3.38 13.06 -4.05
CA GLN A 166 -3.75 12.36 -5.28
C GLN A 166 -3.50 13.23 -6.52
N GLN A 167 -3.92 14.51 -6.48
CA GLN A 167 -3.68 15.44 -7.58
C GLN A 167 -2.20 15.63 -7.89
N VAL A 168 -1.34 15.74 -6.87
CA VAL A 168 0.12 15.85 -7.04
C VAL A 168 0.66 14.60 -7.71
N VAL A 169 0.32 13.41 -7.22
CA VAL A 169 0.81 12.14 -7.77
C VAL A 169 0.35 11.93 -9.21
N VAL A 170 -0.94 12.16 -9.52
CA VAL A 170 -1.46 12.09 -10.88
C VAL A 170 -0.77 13.10 -11.80
N ASN A 171 -0.51 14.32 -11.33
CA ASN A 171 0.22 15.32 -12.10
C ASN A 171 1.69 14.91 -12.36
N VAL A 172 2.36 14.24 -11.41
CA VAL A 172 3.70 13.67 -11.62
C VAL A 172 3.65 12.62 -12.73
N MET A 173 2.70 11.69 -12.66
CA MET A 173 2.51 10.67 -13.70
C MET A 173 2.26 11.30 -15.07
N ALA A 174 1.36 12.29 -15.14
CA ALA A 174 1.02 12.97 -16.39
C ALA A 174 2.21 13.72 -17.00
N LYS A 175 3.00 14.45 -16.19
CA LYS A 175 4.22 15.15 -16.66
C LYS A 175 5.27 14.19 -17.19
N ALA A 176 5.43 13.04 -16.54
CA ALA A 176 6.38 12.01 -16.94
C ALA A 176 5.87 11.13 -18.11
N GLY A 177 4.57 11.23 -18.45
CA GLY A 177 3.93 10.30 -19.36
C GLY A 177 3.94 8.86 -18.84
N ALA A 178 3.92 8.68 -17.52
CA ALA A 178 3.98 7.39 -16.86
C ALA A 178 2.60 6.71 -16.79
N ASP A 179 2.55 5.44 -17.15
CA ASP A 179 1.38 4.57 -17.03
C ASP A 179 1.17 4.10 -15.58
N ALA A 180 2.24 3.96 -14.81
CA ALA A 180 2.23 3.60 -13.40
C ALA A 180 3.49 4.14 -12.69
N LEU A 181 3.43 4.25 -11.37
CA LEU A 181 4.61 4.50 -10.53
C LEU A 181 5.11 3.20 -9.91
N VAL A 182 6.43 3.10 -9.71
CA VAL A 182 7.10 1.91 -9.19
C VAL A 182 8.09 2.31 -8.10
N PHE A 183 8.04 1.60 -6.97
CA PHE A 183 8.92 1.79 -5.81
C PHE A 183 8.97 0.53 -4.93
N PRO A 184 9.96 0.36 -4.05
CA PRO A 184 9.94 -0.72 -3.08
C PRO A 184 8.70 -0.63 -2.18
N THR A 185 8.05 -1.74 -1.85
CA THR A 185 6.92 -1.73 -0.90
C THR A 185 7.37 -1.27 0.49
N THR A 186 8.54 -1.74 0.93
CA THR A 186 9.21 -1.33 2.18
C THR A 186 10.68 -1.02 1.88
N GLN A 187 11.26 -0.03 2.54
CA GLN A 187 12.63 0.40 2.28
C GLN A 187 13.68 -0.51 2.92
N VAL A 188 13.28 -1.30 3.94
CA VAL A 188 14.13 -2.26 4.64
C VAL A 188 13.55 -3.67 4.56
N GLN A 189 14.35 -4.67 4.94
CA GLN A 189 13.92 -6.06 5.06
C GLN A 189 12.83 -6.22 6.14
N SER A 190 12.02 -7.27 6.03
CA SER A 190 11.07 -7.61 7.08
C SER A 190 11.78 -7.83 8.42
N PRO A 191 11.31 -7.22 9.51
CA PRO A 191 11.89 -7.41 10.83
C PRO A 191 11.73 -8.85 11.29
N THR A 192 12.74 -9.34 12.00
CA THR A 192 12.66 -10.60 12.75
C THR A 192 11.74 -10.46 13.96
N ARG A 193 11.32 -11.60 14.52
CA ARG A 193 10.52 -11.60 15.74
C ARG A 193 11.24 -10.92 16.92
N GLU A 194 12.54 -11.13 17.04
CA GLU A 194 13.37 -10.54 18.10
C GLU A 194 13.42 -9.01 17.99
N GLU A 195 13.56 -8.47 16.78
CA GLU A 195 13.56 -7.00 16.56
C GLU A 195 12.21 -6.37 16.87
N LEU A 196 11.11 -7.05 16.55
CA LEU A 196 9.76 -6.60 16.92
C LEU A 196 9.58 -6.61 18.45
N ASP A 197 9.96 -7.69 19.12
CA ASP A 197 9.85 -7.81 20.58
C ASP A 197 10.77 -6.79 21.30
N ALA A 198 11.88 -6.39 20.67
CA ALA A 198 12.78 -5.34 21.14
C ALA A 198 12.26 -3.91 20.87
N GLY A 199 11.13 -3.74 20.19
CA GLY A 199 10.57 -2.43 19.85
C GLY A 199 11.45 -1.63 18.90
N ARG A 200 12.16 -2.31 17.99
CA ARG A 200 13.10 -1.68 17.06
C ARG A 200 12.46 -0.59 16.19
N TRP A 201 11.21 -0.81 15.77
CA TRP A 201 10.39 0.16 15.08
C TRP A 201 9.04 0.26 15.75
N LYS A 202 8.54 1.50 15.87
CA LYS A 202 7.13 1.77 16.11
C LYS A 202 6.33 1.67 14.83
N THR A 203 5.01 1.48 14.96
CA THR A 203 4.10 1.35 13.81
C THR A 203 4.22 2.50 12.81
N LEU A 204 4.34 3.75 13.29
CA LEU A 204 4.44 4.95 12.44
C LEU A 204 5.88 5.29 12.00
N GLU A 205 6.87 4.57 12.51
CA GLU A 205 8.29 4.81 12.23
C GLU A 205 8.87 3.76 11.27
N PHE A 206 8.16 2.67 11.01
CA PHE A 206 8.60 1.64 10.08
C PHE A 206 8.68 2.20 8.65
N PRO A 207 9.81 2.05 7.93
CA PRO A 207 10.03 2.72 6.65
C PRO A 207 9.32 1.98 5.50
N THR A 208 8.00 2.18 5.42
CA THR A 208 7.10 1.62 4.40
C THR A 208 6.63 2.69 3.42
N ASN A 209 6.43 2.30 2.16
CA ASN A 209 5.88 3.18 1.12
C ASN A 209 4.38 2.93 0.85
N THR A 210 3.78 1.94 1.50
CA THR A 210 2.35 1.58 1.33
C THR A 210 1.38 2.73 1.64
N LEU A 211 1.85 3.76 2.35
CA LEU A 211 1.10 4.97 2.67
C LEU A 211 0.79 5.81 1.42
N ILE A 212 1.61 5.74 0.37
CA ILE A 212 1.41 6.52 -0.86
C ILE A 212 0.08 6.13 -1.51
N GLY A 213 -0.11 4.85 -1.84
CA GLY A 213 -1.37 4.36 -2.42
C GLY A 213 -2.56 4.52 -1.48
N ALA A 214 -2.36 4.16 -0.20
CA ALA A 214 -3.42 4.25 0.81
C ALA A 214 -3.97 5.68 0.97
N GLN A 215 -3.09 6.68 1.02
CA GLN A 215 -3.49 8.06 1.30
C GLN A 215 -3.91 8.84 0.06
N THR A 216 -3.43 8.45 -1.13
CA THR A 216 -3.88 9.02 -2.41
C THR A 216 -5.17 8.40 -2.94
N TRP A 217 -5.70 7.35 -2.31
CA TRP A 217 -6.85 6.56 -2.83
C TRP A 217 -6.60 6.00 -4.24
N MET A 218 -5.34 5.71 -4.56
CA MET A 218 -4.95 5.13 -5.84
C MET A 218 -4.72 3.63 -5.68
N PRO A 219 -5.10 2.81 -6.67
CA PRO A 219 -4.90 1.37 -6.58
C PRO A 219 -3.42 1.04 -6.64
N ALA A 220 -2.97 0.17 -5.74
CA ALA A 220 -1.60 -0.32 -5.66
C ALA A 220 -1.56 -1.85 -5.58
N ILE A 221 -0.53 -2.46 -6.15
CA ILE A 221 -0.26 -3.88 -6.03
C ILE A 221 1.22 -4.10 -5.71
N SER A 222 1.49 -4.92 -4.69
CA SER A 222 2.85 -5.40 -4.40
C SER A 222 3.06 -6.75 -5.06
N VAL A 223 4.14 -6.86 -5.84
CA VAL A 223 4.59 -8.10 -6.49
C VAL A 223 5.99 -8.47 -6.03
N PRO A 224 6.37 -9.77 -5.93
CA PRO A 224 7.71 -10.17 -5.54
C PRO A 224 8.79 -9.63 -6.50
N ALA A 225 9.63 -8.73 -6.02
CA ALA A 225 10.75 -8.14 -6.77
C ALA A 225 11.98 -9.06 -6.79
N GLY A 226 12.05 -10.00 -5.85
CA GLY A 226 13.17 -10.92 -5.69
C GLY A 226 13.45 -11.21 -4.22
N PHE A 227 14.69 -11.59 -3.94
CA PHE A 227 15.16 -11.92 -2.60
C PHE A 227 16.50 -11.23 -2.33
N THR A 228 16.70 -10.77 -1.10
CA THR A 228 18.02 -10.33 -0.63
C THR A 228 18.99 -11.51 -0.59
N ALA A 229 20.29 -11.24 -0.45
CA ALA A 229 21.30 -12.29 -0.30
C ALA A 229 21.01 -13.21 0.91
N GLY A 230 20.38 -12.68 1.96
CA GLY A 230 19.92 -13.44 3.13
C GLY A 230 18.66 -14.27 2.91
N GLY A 231 18.07 -14.25 1.71
CA GLY A 231 16.88 -15.04 1.37
C GLY A 231 15.57 -14.45 1.88
N VAL A 232 15.52 -13.16 2.21
CA VAL A 232 14.28 -12.45 2.59
C VAL A 232 13.65 -11.86 1.33
N PRO A 233 12.34 -12.05 1.10
CA PRO A 233 11.66 -11.50 -0.07
C PRO A 233 11.59 -9.97 -0.02
N VAL A 234 11.70 -9.34 -1.19
CA VAL A 234 11.47 -7.90 -1.38
C VAL A 234 10.24 -7.73 -2.28
N GLY A 235 9.36 -6.80 -1.90
CA GLY A 235 8.19 -6.42 -2.70
C GLY A 235 8.46 -5.16 -3.52
N MET A 236 7.98 -5.15 -4.76
CA MET A 236 7.88 -3.97 -5.60
C MET A 236 6.42 -3.56 -5.65
N GLU A 237 6.12 -2.35 -5.23
CA GLU A 237 4.79 -1.77 -5.35
C GLU A 237 4.67 -1.06 -6.71
N ILE A 238 3.56 -1.35 -7.40
CA ILE A 238 3.14 -0.67 -8.61
C ILE A 238 1.87 0.11 -8.25
N LEU A 239 1.89 1.42 -8.48
CA LEU A 239 0.78 2.33 -8.21
C LEU A 239 0.15 2.77 -9.54
N GLY A 240 -1.14 2.50 -9.70
CA GLY A 240 -1.92 2.84 -10.88
C GLY A 240 -2.78 4.09 -10.71
N LEU A 241 -3.37 4.57 -11.81
CA LEU A 241 -4.37 5.64 -11.75
C LEU A 241 -5.67 5.16 -11.08
N PRO A 242 -6.46 6.06 -10.45
CA PRO A 242 -7.75 5.72 -9.85
C PRO A 242 -8.64 4.95 -10.83
N TYR A 243 -9.24 3.85 -10.35
CA TYR A 243 -10.19 3.02 -11.09
C TYR A 243 -9.63 2.35 -12.36
N ARG A 244 -8.30 2.22 -12.45
CA ARG A 244 -7.60 1.53 -13.55
C ARG A 244 -6.94 0.24 -13.09
N GLU A 245 -7.60 -0.51 -12.21
CA GLU A 245 -7.09 -1.77 -11.67
C GLU A 245 -6.81 -2.80 -12.76
N GLY A 246 -7.56 -2.79 -13.87
CA GLY A 246 -7.28 -3.64 -15.03
C GLY A 246 -5.90 -3.39 -15.64
N ASP A 247 -5.53 -2.13 -15.87
CA ASP A 247 -4.19 -1.76 -16.36
C ASP A 247 -3.11 -2.14 -15.35
N LEU A 248 -3.38 -1.90 -14.06
CA LEU A 248 -2.47 -2.23 -12.97
C LEU A 248 -2.19 -3.74 -12.89
N LEU A 249 -3.24 -4.56 -12.97
CA LEU A 249 -3.14 -6.02 -12.98
C LEU A 249 -2.41 -6.53 -14.22
N ALA A 250 -2.62 -5.90 -15.38
CA ALA A 250 -1.90 -6.23 -16.62
C ALA A 250 -0.38 -6.03 -16.44
N LEU A 251 0.03 -4.86 -15.95
CA LEU A 251 1.45 -4.55 -15.68
C LEU A 251 2.08 -5.52 -14.67
N ALA A 252 1.39 -5.76 -13.56
CA ALA A 252 1.84 -6.69 -12.53
C ALA A 252 1.95 -8.13 -13.05
N TYR A 253 0.99 -8.57 -13.85
CA TYR A 253 0.98 -9.90 -14.45
C TYR A 253 2.13 -10.08 -15.43
N ALA A 254 2.34 -9.12 -16.34
CA ALA A 254 3.48 -9.16 -17.27
C ALA A 254 4.83 -9.26 -16.52
N PHE A 255 5.01 -8.50 -15.44
CA PHE A 255 6.20 -8.59 -14.60
C PHE A 255 6.33 -9.96 -13.92
N GLU A 256 5.25 -10.49 -13.35
CA GLU A 256 5.22 -11.81 -12.73
C GLU A 256 5.61 -12.91 -13.74
N GLN A 257 5.06 -12.88 -14.95
CA GLN A 257 5.33 -13.85 -16.01
C GLN A 257 6.78 -13.77 -16.52
N ALA A 258 7.34 -12.56 -16.61
CA ALA A 258 8.72 -12.37 -17.07
C ALA A 258 9.76 -12.86 -16.06
N THR A 259 9.43 -12.90 -14.77
CA THR A 259 10.43 -13.08 -13.70
C THR A 259 10.26 -14.34 -12.87
N GLY A 260 9.03 -14.76 -12.59
CA GLY A 260 8.74 -15.92 -11.72
C GLY A 260 9.41 -15.82 -10.34
N HIS A 261 9.59 -14.61 -9.79
CA HIS A 261 10.41 -14.39 -8.61
C HIS A 261 9.90 -15.09 -7.34
N ARG A 262 8.59 -15.35 -7.24
CA ARG A 262 8.01 -16.00 -6.05
C ARG A 262 8.63 -17.38 -5.82
N ARG A 263 9.04 -17.64 -4.58
CA ARG A 263 9.46 -18.96 -4.10
C ARG A 263 8.67 -19.30 -2.84
N ALA A 264 8.26 -20.56 -2.70
CA ALA A 264 7.63 -21.01 -1.46
C ALA A 264 8.67 -20.99 -0.31
N PRO A 265 8.29 -20.58 0.91
CA PRO A 265 9.17 -20.74 2.07
C PRO A 265 9.37 -22.23 2.35
N LYS A 266 10.53 -22.60 2.94
CA LYS A 266 10.83 -24.00 3.27
C LYS A 266 9.83 -24.62 4.27
N SER A 267 9.14 -23.79 5.04
CA SER A 267 8.10 -24.20 5.98
C SER A 267 6.73 -24.39 5.34
N ALA A 268 6.53 -24.03 4.07
CA ALA A 268 5.28 -24.28 3.39
C ALA A 268 5.09 -25.80 3.17
N PRO A 269 3.93 -26.36 3.55
CA PRO A 269 3.61 -27.74 3.21
C PRO A 269 3.55 -27.93 1.69
N GLU A 270 3.82 -29.15 1.21
CA GLU A 270 3.55 -29.50 -0.19
C GLU A 270 2.04 -29.36 -0.46
N ILE A 271 1.71 -28.71 -1.58
CA ILE A 271 0.34 -28.47 -2.04
C ILE A 271 -0.13 -29.66 -2.87
#